data_AF-A0A524GED5-F1
#
_entry.id   AF-A0A524GED5-F1
#
_cell.length_a   1.000
_cell.length_b   1.000
_cell.length_c   1.000
_cell.angle_alpha   90.00
_cell.angle_beta   90.00
_cell.angle_gamma   90.00
#
_symmetry.space_group_name_H-M   'P 1'
#
loop_
_entity.id
_entity.type
_entity.pdbx_description
1 polymer ?
#
loop_
_entity_poly.entity_id
_entity_poly.type
_entity_poly.pdbx_seq_one_letter_code
_entity_poly.pdbx_strand_id
1 'polypeptide(L)'
;WQGPVGRITSILEQRIAAAQNIGKNTYAIVCGPPVMFKFVCDMLIKADLPMQKIFVSLERRMHCGRGKCCRCNIGSTYTCLEGPVFDYWSVMNMKEAI
;
A
#
# COMPACT_ATOMS: atom_id res chain seq x y z
N TRP A 1 -12.65 7.48 -22.14
CA TRP A 1 -12.79 7.07 -20.73
C TRP A 1 -14.00 7.77 -20.14
N GLN A 2 -14.94 7.04 -19.53
CA GLN A 2 -16.15 7.63 -18.92
C GLN A 2 -16.05 7.82 -17.38
N GLY A 3 -14.97 7.35 -16.75
CA GLY A 3 -14.79 7.47 -15.31
C GLY A 3 -14.26 8.85 -14.87
N PRO A 4 -14.19 9.09 -13.55
CA PRO A 4 -13.57 10.30 -13.02
C PRO A 4 -12.11 10.40 -13.47
N VAL A 5 -11.69 11.62 -13.81
CA VAL A 5 -10.32 11.94 -14.26
C VAL A 5 -9.70 12.87 -13.23
N GLY A 6 -8.51 12.53 -12.75
CA GLY A 6 -7.81 13.34 -11.76
C GLY A 6 -6.78 12.53 -10.98
N ARG A 7 -6.23 13.15 -9.92
CA ARG A 7 -5.33 12.46 -9.00
C ARG A 7 -6.12 11.47 -8.15
N ILE A 8 -5.52 10.32 -7.88
CA ILE A 8 -6.13 9.29 -7.04
C ILE A 8 -6.53 9.81 -5.66
N THR A 9 -5.76 10.75 -5.10
CA THR A 9 -6.04 11.37 -3.80
C THR A 9 -7.37 12.12 -3.80
N SER A 10 -7.66 12.91 -4.83
CA SER A 10 -8.92 13.65 -4.94
C SER A 10 -10.12 12.71 -5.11
N ILE A 11 -9.95 11.65 -5.90
CA ILE A 11 -11.01 10.65 -6.10
C ILE A 11 -11.26 9.86 -4.80
N LEU A 12 -10.20 9.47 -4.11
CA LEU A 12 -10.28 8.72 -2.87
C LEU A 12 -10.94 9.55 -1.76
N GLU A 13 -10.63 10.85 -1.65
CA GLU A 13 -11.25 11.76 -0.68
C GLU A 13 -12.78 11.83 -0.86
N GLN A 14 -13.24 11.97 -2.11
CA GLN A 14 -14.68 11.95 -2.42
C GLN A 14 -15.35 10.62 -2.06
N ARG A 15 -14.65 9.50 -2.30
CA ARG A 15 -15.16 8.16 -1.96
C ARG A 15 -15.22 7.93 -0.46
N ILE A 16 -14.22 8.40 0.28
CA ILE A 16 -14.19 8.33 1.74
C ILE A 16 -15.34 9.15 2.33
N ALA A 17 -15.55 10.38 1.86
CA ALA A 17 -16.63 11.24 2.33
C ALA A 17 -18.03 10.66 2.05
N ALA A 18 -18.20 9.95 0.93
CA ALA A 18 -19.46 9.29 0.59
C ALA A 18 -19.70 7.99 1.35
N ALA A 19 -18.65 7.35 1.87
CA ALA A 19 -18.75 6.08 2.58
C ALA A 19 -19.00 6.31 4.08
N GLN A 20 -20.07 5.72 4.61
CA GLN A 20 -20.31 5.71 6.05
C GLN A 20 -19.60 4.50 6.68
N ASN A 21 -18.80 4.74 7.72
CA ASN A 21 -18.26 3.71 8.62
C ASN A 21 -17.27 2.71 7.99
N ILE A 22 -16.25 3.25 7.29
CA ILE A 22 -15.17 2.47 6.63
C ILE A 22 -14.44 1.52 7.60
N GLY A 23 -14.22 1.93 8.86
CA GLY A 23 -13.39 1.16 9.81
C GLY A 23 -13.90 -0.25 10.15
N LYS A 24 -15.22 -0.52 10.04
CA LYS A 24 -15.82 -1.79 10.52
C LYS A 24 -15.51 -2.98 9.62
N ASN A 25 -15.80 -2.91 8.32
CA ASN A 25 -15.73 -4.06 7.42
C ASN A 25 -15.05 -3.77 6.08
N THR A 26 -14.09 -2.85 6.06
CA THR A 26 -13.32 -2.51 4.87
C THR A 26 -11.87 -2.94 5.04
N TYR A 27 -11.27 -3.40 3.94
CA TYR A 27 -9.84 -3.60 3.80
C TYR A 27 -9.38 -2.74 2.63
N ALA A 28 -8.21 -2.11 2.78
CA ALA A 28 -7.61 -1.32 1.71
C ALA A 28 -6.41 -2.07 1.15
N ILE A 29 -6.36 -2.16 -0.18
CA ILE A 29 -5.22 -2.69 -0.92
C ILE A 29 -4.71 -1.55 -1.80
N VAL A 30 -3.45 -1.17 -1.60
CA VAL A 30 -2.83 -0.05 -2.31
C VAL A 30 -1.67 -0.58 -3.15
N CYS A 31 -1.75 -0.37 -4.46
CA CYS A 31 -0.71 -0.76 -5.41
C CYS A 31 -0.30 0.48 -6.21
N GLY A 32 1.00 0.75 -6.29
CA GLY A 32 1.51 1.87 -7.07
C GLY A 32 2.85 2.40 -6.54
N PRO A 33 3.21 3.64 -6.90
CA PRO A 33 4.52 4.18 -6.58
C PRO A 33 4.67 4.51 -5.08
N PRO A 34 5.89 4.41 -4.51
CA PRO A 34 6.14 4.66 -3.08
C PRO A 34 5.61 6.01 -2.57
N VAL A 35 5.72 7.05 -3.38
CA VAL A 35 5.22 8.40 -3.06
C VAL A 35 3.71 8.40 -2.82
N MET A 36 2.96 7.56 -3.52
CA MET A 36 1.50 7.46 -3.38
C MET A 36 1.10 6.81 -2.05
N PHE A 37 1.87 5.85 -1.54
CA PHE A 37 1.52 5.12 -0.32
C PHE A 37 1.37 6.05 0.88
N LYS A 38 2.29 6.99 1.06
CA LYS A 38 2.24 7.94 2.17
C LYS A 38 0.91 8.70 2.18
N PHE A 39 0.53 9.31 1.05
CA PHE A 39 -0.70 10.10 0.97
C PHE A 39 -1.96 9.24 1.12
N VAL A 40 -2.03 8.09 0.45
CA VAL A 40 -3.21 7.22 0.48
C VAL A 40 -3.39 6.59 1.86
N CYS A 41 -2.33 6.07 2.47
CA CYS A 41 -2.42 5.45 3.79
C CYS A 41 -2.75 6.48 4.87
N ASP A 42 -2.16 7.68 4.81
CA ASP A 42 -2.51 8.77 5.74
C ASP A 42 -3.98 9.17 5.62
N MET A 43 -4.53 9.21 4.40
CA MET A 43 -5.95 9.48 4.18
C MET A 43 -6.86 8.37 4.75
N LEU A 44 -6.48 7.12 4.58
CA LEU A 44 -7.24 5.97 5.08
C LEU A 44 -7.21 5.88 6.61
N ILE A 45 -6.06 6.17 7.23
CA ILE A 45 -5.92 6.22 8.69
C ILE A 45 -6.78 7.34 9.27
N LYS A 46 -6.81 8.52 8.63
CA LYS A 46 -7.70 9.63 9.01
C LYS A 46 -9.19 9.29 8.86
N ALA A 47 -9.52 8.29 8.03
CA ALA A 47 -10.87 7.79 7.83
C ALA A 47 -11.23 6.62 8.76
N ASP A 48 -10.51 6.47 9.89
CA ASP A 48 -10.68 5.42 10.90
C ASP A 48 -10.45 3.98 10.38
N LEU A 49 -9.69 3.82 9.30
CA LEU A 49 -9.27 2.49 8.85
C LEU A 49 -8.01 2.05 9.62
N PRO A 50 -8.06 0.95 10.39
CA PRO A 50 -6.92 0.49 11.17
C PRO A 50 -5.78 0.01 10.25
N MET A 51 -4.53 0.29 10.64
CA MET A 51 -3.34 -0.03 9.84
C MET A 51 -3.21 -1.53 9.50
N GLN A 52 -3.71 -2.41 10.37
CA GLN A 52 -3.72 -3.86 10.15
C GLN A 52 -4.65 -4.29 9.00
N LYS A 53 -5.57 -3.42 8.58
CA LYS A 53 -6.47 -3.65 7.44
C LYS A 53 -6.01 -2.94 6.16
N ILE A 54 -4.83 -2.32 6.18
CA ILE A 54 -4.23 -1.65 5.03
C ILE A 54 -3.07 -2.51 4.55
N PHE A 55 -3.15 -2.96 3.29
CA PHE A 55 -2.13 -3.75 2.63
C PHE A 55 -1.54 -2.95 1.47
N VAL A 56 -0.22 -2.98 1.36
CA VAL A 56 0.53 -2.29 0.31
C VAL A 56 1.32 -3.29 -0.52
N SER A 57 1.27 -3.13 -1.84
CA SER A 57 2.07 -3.93 -2.76
C SER A 57 3.38 -3.21 -3.07
N LEU A 58 4.49 -3.70 -2.53
CA LEU A 58 5.82 -3.14 -2.75
C LEU A 58 6.36 -3.61 -4.10
N GLU A 59 6.28 -2.73 -5.10
CA GLU A 59 6.71 -2.99 -6.48
C GLU A 59 8.24 -2.89 -6.66
N ARG A 60 8.98 -3.77 -5.97
CA ARG A 60 10.45 -3.87 -6.11
C ARG A 60 10.86 -4.54 -7.42
N ARG A 61 12.04 -4.18 -7.92
CA ARG A 61 12.59 -4.77 -9.15
C ARG A 61 12.99 -6.23 -8.93
N MET A 62 12.13 -7.15 -9.36
CA MET A 62 12.40 -8.58 -9.33
C MET A 62 13.08 -9.02 -10.64
N HIS A 63 14.14 -9.83 -10.52
CA HIS A 63 14.79 -10.47 -11.68
C HIS A 63 14.70 -11.99 -11.59
N CYS A 64 15.10 -12.59 -10.46
CA CYS A 64 15.11 -14.06 -10.32
C CYS A 64 13.83 -14.66 -9.75
N GLY A 65 13.03 -13.89 -8.99
CA GLY A 65 11.80 -14.37 -8.34
C GLY A 65 11.97 -15.50 -7.30
N ARG A 66 13.20 -15.88 -6.93
CA ARG A 66 13.48 -17.04 -6.05
C ARG A 66 14.61 -16.78 -5.04
N GLY A 67 14.76 -15.54 -4.58
CA GLY A 67 15.76 -15.17 -3.56
C GLY A 67 17.24 -15.24 -3.96
N LYS A 68 17.56 -15.52 -5.24
CA LYS A 68 18.96 -15.71 -5.70
C LYS A 68 19.71 -14.42 -6.03
N CYS A 69 19.04 -13.43 -6.64
CA CYS A 69 19.69 -12.24 -7.19
C CYS A 69 19.73 -11.03 -6.25
N CYS A 70 19.05 -11.12 -5.09
CA CYS A 70 18.96 -10.07 -4.07
C CYS A 70 18.42 -8.68 -4.51
N ARG A 71 17.96 -8.52 -5.75
CA ARG A 71 17.39 -7.24 -6.25
C ARG A 71 16.05 -6.86 -5.63
N CYS A 72 15.33 -7.86 -5.11
CA CYS A 72 14.02 -7.70 -4.46
C CYS A 72 14.16 -7.45 -2.93
N ASN A 73 15.35 -7.05 -2.45
CA ASN A 73 15.62 -6.89 -1.02
C ASN A 73 14.95 -5.63 -0.44
N ILE A 74 14.47 -5.75 0.80
CA ILE A 74 13.92 -4.69 1.65
C ILE A 74 14.50 -4.92 3.05
N GLY A 75 15.49 -4.11 3.44
CA GLY A 75 16.23 -4.32 4.68
C GLY A 75 16.84 -5.73 4.73
N SER A 76 16.28 -6.59 5.58
CA SER A 76 16.71 -7.99 5.76
C SER A 76 15.79 -9.03 5.12
N THR A 77 14.76 -8.62 4.37
CA THR A 77 13.78 -9.53 3.75
C THR A 77 13.69 -9.38 2.24
N TYR A 78 13.22 -10.43 1.56
CA TYR A 78 13.09 -10.48 0.11
C TYR A 78 11.62 -10.45 -0.29
N THR A 79 11.21 -9.41 -1.03
CA THR A 79 9.85 -9.30 -1.60
C THR A 79 9.48 -10.50 -2.49
N CYS A 80 10.47 -11.15 -3.10
CA CYS A 80 10.22 -12.30 -3.96
C CYS A 80 10.04 -13.63 -3.20
N LEU A 81 10.26 -13.67 -1.89
CA LEU A 81 10.02 -14.85 -1.04
C LEU A 81 8.86 -14.61 -0.08
N GLU A 82 8.89 -13.50 0.64
CA GLU A 82 7.84 -13.13 1.61
C GLU A 82 6.61 -12.48 0.96
N GLY A 83 6.68 -12.26 -0.36
CA GLY A 83 5.61 -11.70 -1.17
C GLY A 83 5.77 -10.22 -1.48
N PRO A 84 5.03 -9.70 -2.48
CA PRO A 84 4.98 -8.27 -2.77
C PRO A 84 4.01 -7.53 -1.85
N VAL A 85 3.05 -8.21 -1.24
CA VAL A 85 1.99 -7.60 -0.42
C VAL A 85 2.35 -7.70 1.05
N PHE A 86 2.45 -6.56 1.71
CA PHE A 86 2.71 -6.45 3.14
C PHE A 86 1.64 -5.60 3.81
N ASP A 87 1.37 -5.85 5.08
CA ASP A 87 0.56 -4.95 5.89
C ASP A 87 1.31 -3.63 6.16
N TYR A 88 0.58 -2.51 6.18
CA TYR A 88 1.19 -1.19 6.30
C TYR A 88 1.95 -1.01 7.63
N TRP A 89 1.51 -1.70 8.69
CA TRP A 89 2.19 -1.70 9.97
C TRP A 89 3.60 -2.31 9.88
N SER A 90 3.75 -3.47 9.23
CA SER A 90 5.06 -4.09 9.00
C SER A 90 5.94 -3.21 8.11
N VAL A 91 5.37 -2.61 7.06
CA VAL A 91 6.14 -1.74 6.15
C VAL A 91 6.72 -0.51 6.87
N MET A 92 5.97 0.10 7.79
CA MET A 92 6.46 1.20 8.62
C MET A 92 7.63 0.81 9.54
N ASN A 93 7.73 -0.47 9.90
CA ASN A 93 8.79 -1.01 10.76
C ASN A 93 9.98 -1.59 9.96
N MET A 94 9.81 -1.82 8.66
CA MET A 94 10.89 -2.27 7.78
C MET A 94 11.73 -1.06 7.32
N LYS A 95 12.99 -1.02 7.74
CA LYS A 95 13.94 -0.02 7.22
C LYS A 95 14.02 -0.15 5.69
N GLU A 96 14.00 0.99 5.01
CA GLU A 96 14.13 1.12 3.55
C GLU A 96 12.93 0.63 2.72
N ALA A 97 11.75 0.36 3.31
CA ALA A 97 10.60 -0.16 2.58
C ALA A 97 9.84 0.91 1.75
N ILE A 98 9.69 2.12 2.29
CA ILE A 98 9.05 3.30 1.66
C ILE A 98 10.03 4.48 1.67
#